data_AF-A0A944BLH3-F1
#
_entry.id   AF-A0A944BLH3-F1
#
_cell.length_a   1.000
_cell.length_b   1.000
_cell.length_c   1.000
_cell.angle_alpha   90.00
_cell.angle_beta   90.00
_cell.angle_gamma   90.00
#
_symmetry.space_group_name_H-M   'P 1'
#
loop_
_entity.id
_entity.type
_entity.pdbx_description
1 polymer ?
#
loop_
_entity_poly.entity_id
_entity_poly.type
_entity_poly.pdbx_seq_one_letter_code
_entity_poly.pdbx_strand_id
1 'polypeptide(L)'
;MTRRNDKCPCGSGKKYKNCCMQADQEKARLVPPTDRPFEERTDLKVATWVIFVVATAVLGVISGVLWFLDYVRIAGTVFGIGMFLLLFYVAFRNVPTLRKQSGDGGNIDFGN
;
A
#
# COMPACT_ATOMS: atom_id res chain seq x y z
N MET A 1 -4.50 17.04 -57.96
CA MET A 1 -5.44 15.90 -57.89
C MET A 1 -5.71 15.44 -59.32
N THR A 2 -5.29 14.23 -59.70
CA THR A 2 -5.63 13.65 -61.01
C THR A 2 -6.99 12.98 -60.96
N ARG A 3 -7.92 13.38 -61.84
CA ARG A 3 -9.27 12.81 -61.87
C ARG A 3 -9.22 11.42 -62.49
N ARG A 4 -10.14 10.54 -62.08
CA ARG A 4 -10.22 9.12 -62.49
C ARG A 4 -10.14 8.89 -64.01
N ASN A 5 -10.70 9.79 -64.82
CA ASN A 5 -10.73 9.68 -66.28
C ASN A 5 -9.64 10.48 -67.00
N ASP A 6 -8.81 11.25 -66.28
CA ASP A 6 -7.75 12.06 -66.87
C ASP A 6 -6.61 11.18 -67.39
N LYS A 7 -5.79 11.75 -68.28
CA LYS A 7 -4.55 11.08 -68.72
C LYS A 7 -3.65 10.85 -67.50
N CYS A 8 -3.11 9.64 -67.41
CA CYS A 8 -2.23 9.28 -66.31
C CYS A 8 -0.91 10.07 -66.38
N PRO A 9 -0.45 10.68 -65.27
CA PRO A 9 0.78 11.49 -65.27
C PRO A 9 2.07 10.68 -65.42
N CYS A 10 2.01 9.35 -65.36
CA CYS A 10 3.18 8.47 -65.52
C CYS A 10 3.69 8.33 -66.97
N GLY A 11 3.12 9.08 -67.93
CA GLY A 11 3.55 9.06 -69.34
C GLY A 11 2.99 7.89 -70.16
N SER A 12 2.17 7.01 -69.58
CA SER A 12 1.61 5.83 -70.28
C SER A 12 0.58 6.15 -71.38
N GLY A 13 0.07 7.39 -71.45
CA GLY A 13 -0.96 7.80 -72.41
C GLY A 13 -2.37 7.24 -72.14
N LYS A 14 -2.52 6.30 -71.20
CA LYS A 14 -3.77 5.69 -70.75
C LYS A 14 -4.51 6.56 -69.73
N LYS A 15 -5.81 6.32 -69.52
CA LYS A 15 -6.61 6.96 -68.45
C LYS A 15 -6.09 6.50 -67.07
N TYR A 16 -6.05 7.39 -66.08
CA TYR A 16 -5.52 7.12 -64.73
C TYR A 16 -6.13 5.87 -64.07
N LYS A 17 -7.46 5.68 -64.20
CA LYS A 17 -8.16 4.47 -63.72
C LYS A 17 -7.67 3.14 -64.28
N ASN A 18 -7.14 3.14 -65.51
CA ASN A 18 -6.64 1.96 -66.20
C ASN A 18 -5.10 1.87 -66.14
N CYS A 19 -4.47 2.67 -65.29
CA CYS A 19 -3.02 2.75 -65.17
C CYS A 19 -2.59 2.73 -63.70
N CYS A 20 -2.32 3.89 -63.09
CA CYS A 20 -1.77 3.94 -61.73
C CYS A 20 -2.79 3.75 -60.61
N MET A 21 -4.11 3.81 -60.89
CA MET A 21 -5.14 3.74 -59.84
C MET A 21 -5.06 2.47 -59.01
N GLN A 22 -4.81 1.31 -59.62
CA GLN A 22 -4.69 0.03 -58.89
C GLN A 22 -3.44 -0.01 -58.02
N ALA A 23 -2.30 0.47 -58.54
CA ALA A 23 -1.05 0.54 -57.79
C ALA A 23 -1.14 1.51 -56.61
N ASP A 24 -1.84 2.64 -56.76
CA ASP A 24 -2.07 3.59 -55.68
C ASP A 24 -3.01 3.02 -54.60
N GLN A 25 -4.04 2.26 -55.01
CA GLN A 25 -4.91 1.53 -54.10
C GLN A 25 -4.17 0.44 -53.32
N GLU A 26 -3.27 -0.27 -53.99
CA GLU A 26 -2.44 -1.29 -53.35
C GLU A 26 -1.48 -0.66 -52.33
N LYS A 27 -0.82 0.45 -52.69
CA LYS A 27 -0.01 1.21 -51.73
C LYS A 27 -0.82 1.70 -50.53
N ALA A 28 -2.03 2.20 -50.76
CA ALA A 28 -2.92 2.63 -49.68
C ALA A 28 -3.36 1.45 -48.77
N ARG A 29 -3.45 0.23 -49.32
CA ARG A 29 -3.74 -0.99 -48.56
C ARG A 29 -2.55 -1.47 -47.75
N LEU A 30 -1.33 -1.28 -48.27
CA LEU A 30 -0.08 -1.69 -47.63
C LEU A 30 0.38 -0.72 -46.54
N VAL A 31 -0.21 0.48 -46.45
CA VAL A 31 -0.02 1.37 -45.31
C VAL A 31 -0.84 0.81 -44.14
N PRO A 32 -0.21 0.21 -43.11
CA PRO A 32 -0.95 -0.16 -41.91
C PRO A 32 -1.53 1.12 -41.28
N PRO A 33 -2.69 1.06 -40.61
CA PRO A 33 -3.19 2.21 -39.87
C PRO A 33 -2.15 2.61 -38.80
N THR A 34 -1.44 3.72 -39.02
CA THR A 34 -0.29 4.16 -38.20
C THR A 34 -0.67 4.97 -36.97
N ASP A 35 -1.95 5.19 -36.74
CA ASP A 35 -2.41 6.23 -35.84
C ASP A 35 -3.79 5.87 -35.33
N ARG A 36 -3.87 4.73 -34.64
CA ARG A 36 -4.82 4.65 -33.54
C ARG A 36 -4.09 5.29 -32.35
N PRO A 37 -4.45 6.51 -31.92
CA PRO A 37 -4.06 6.92 -30.59
C PRO A 37 -4.50 5.77 -29.67
N PHE A 38 -3.61 5.35 -28.78
CA PHE A 38 -4.00 4.52 -27.65
C PHE A 38 -5.00 5.36 -26.87
N GLU A 39 -6.27 5.28 -27.27
CA GLU A 39 -7.36 5.97 -26.63
C GLU A 39 -7.38 5.39 -25.23
N GLU A 40 -6.95 6.23 -24.29
CA GLU A 40 -6.94 6.01 -22.84
C GLU A 40 -8.40 5.92 -22.36
N ARG A 41 -9.11 4.94 -22.88
CA ARG A 41 -10.31 4.40 -22.29
C ARG A 41 -9.84 3.42 -21.22
N THR A 42 -9.29 3.94 -20.14
CA THR A 42 -9.39 3.20 -18.89
C THR A 42 -10.87 3.20 -18.56
N ASP A 43 -11.58 2.17 -19.03
CA ASP A 43 -13.00 1.99 -18.75
C ASP A 43 -13.22 2.27 -17.27
N LEU A 44 -14.15 3.15 -16.94
CA LEU A 44 -14.48 3.54 -15.56
C LEU A 44 -14.64 2.32 -14.63
N LYS A 45 -15.02 1.17 -15.20
CA LYS A 45 -15.06 -0.16 -14.55
C LYS A 45 -13.68 -0.70 -14.17
N VAL A 46 -12.68 -0.64 -15.05
CA VAL A 46 -11.29 -1.03 -14.74
C VAL A 46 -10.72 -0.13 -13.65
N ALA A 47 -10.91 1.18 -13.75
CA ALA A 47 -10.47 2.12 -12.73
C ALA A 47 -11.13 1.84 -11.36
N THR A 48 -12.44 1.61 -11.34
CA THR A 48 -13.18 1.28 -10.11
C THR A 48 -12.73 -0.05 -9.51
N TRP A 49 -12.50 -1.08 -10.33
CA TRP A 49 -12.05 -2.40 -9.86
C TRP A 49 -10.62 -2.35 -9.31
N VAL A 50 -9.72 -1.61 -9.97
CA VAL A 50 -8.35 -1.38 -9.50
C VAL A 50 -8.35 -0.62 -8.17
N ILE A 51 -9.15 0.44 -8.04
CA ILE A 51 -9.28 1.21 -6.80
C ILE A 51 -9.78 0.31 -5.66
N PHE A 52 -10.79 -0.53 -5.91
CA PHE A 52 -11.32 -1.45 -4.90
C PHE A 52 -10.26 -2.45 -4.42
N VAL A 53 -9.51 -3.08 -5.34
CA VAL A 53 -8.44 -4.03 -4.98
C VAL A 53 -7.32 -3.34 -4.19
N VAL A 54 -6.89 -2.16 -4.63
CA VAL A 54 -5.84 -1.42 -3.93
C VAL A 54 -6.31 -0.97 -2.55
N ALA A 55 -7.53 -0.43 -2.44
CA ALA A 55 -8.08 0.01 -1.17
C ALA A 55 -8.24 -1.14 -0.17
N THR A 56 -8.76 -2.29 -0.61
CA THR A 56 -8.91 -3.47 0.27
C THR A 56 -7.56 -4.04 0.70
N ALA A 57 -6.57 -4.10 -0.19
CA ALA A 57 -5.21 -4.50 0.17
C ALA A 57 -4.59 -3.54 1.21
N VAL A 58 -4.72 -2.22 1.00
CA VAL A 58 -4.20 -1.21 1.93
C VAL A 58 -4.90 -1.29 3.29
N LEU A 59 -6.23 -1.39 3.32
CA LEU A 59 -6.99 -1.54 4.55
C LEU A 59 -6.62 -2.83 5.30
N GLY A 60 -6.39 -3.93 4.58
CA GLY A 60 -5.92 -5.19 5.16
C GLY A 60 -4.54 -5.06 5.81
N VAL A 61 -3.59 -4.40 5.13
CA VAL A 61 -2.25 -4.13 5.68
C VAL A 61 -2.33 -3.25 6.91
N ILE A 62 -3.08 -2.15 6.85
CA ILE A 62 -3.26 -1.23 7.98
C ILE A 62 -3.89 -1.97 9.17
N SER A 63 -4.96 -2.74 8.93
CA SER A 63 -5.63 -3.52 9.97
C SER A 63 -4.68 -4.54 10.62
N GLY A 64 -3.88 -5.26 9.82
CA GLY A 64 -2.90 -6.22 10.33
C GLY A 64 -1.81 -5.57 11.16
N VAL A 65 -1.28 -4.42 10.72
CA VAL A 65 -0.26 -3.67 11.46
C VAL A 65 -0.81 -3.14 12.78
N LEU A 66 -2.03 -2.57 12.78
CA LEU A 66 -2.65 -2.07 14.01
C LEU A 66 -2.89 -3.19 15.02
N TRP A 67 -3.40 -4.34 14.58
CA TRP A 67 -3.64 -5.50 15.45
C TRP A 67 -2.33 -6.05 16.04
N PHE A 68 -1.26 -6.07 15.25
CA PHE A 68 0.07 -6.47 15.71
C PHE A 68 0.63 -5.51 16.76
N LEU A 69 0.51 -4.20 16.53
CA LEU A 69 0.97 -3.18 17.48
C LEU A 69 0.18 -3.24 18.79
N ASP A 70 -1.15 -3.40 18.72
CA ASP A 70 -1.98 -3.56 19.91
C ASP A 70 -1.71 -4.88 20.62
N TYR A 71 -1.44 -5.97 19.89
CA TYR A 71 -1.03 -7.23 20.49
C TYR A 71 0.27 -7.10 21.28
N VAL A 72 1.29 -6.43 20.72
CA VAL A 72 2.56 -6.18 21.42
C VAL A 72 2.34 -5.28 22.65
N ARG A 73 1.48 -4.27 22.56
CA ARG A 73 1.12 -3.39 23.68
C ARG A 73 0.40 -4.17 24.79
N ILE A 74 -0.62 -4.95 24.44
CA ILE A 74 -1.41 -5.76 25.38
C ILE A 74 -0.56 -6.87 26.00
N ALA A 75 0.27 -7.54 25.21
CA ALA A 75 1.22 -8.52 25.73
C ALA A 75 2.16 -7.86 26.74
N GLY A 76 2.74 -6.71 26.40
CA GLY A 76 3.61 -5.95 27.31
C GLY A 76 2.92 -5.53 28.61
N THR A 77 1.67 -5.06 28.55
CA THR A 77 0.92 -4.69 29.77
C THR A 77 0.55 -5.90 30.61
N VAL A 78 0.14 -7.01 30.01
CA VAL A 78 -0.18 -8.26 30.74
C VAL A 78 1.07 -8.83 31.41
N PHE A 79 2.21 -8.88 30.70
CA PHE A 79 3.47 -9.30 31.30
C PHE A 79 3.94 -8.34 32.39
N GLY A 80 3.80 -7.02 32.19
CA GLY A 80 4.15 -6.00 33.17
C GLY A 80 3.30 -6.08 34.43
N ILE A 81 1.97 -6.19 34.29
CA ILE A 81 1.04 -6.34 35.41
C ILE A 81 1.29 -7.66 36.13
N GLY A 82 1.51 -8.76 35.40
CA GLY A 82 1.85 -10.06 35.98
C GLY A 82 3.15 -10.02 36.78
N MET A 83 4.19 -9.39 36.24
CA MET A 83 5.47 -9.20 36.92
C MET A 83 5.31 -8.30 38.16
N PHE A 84 4.52 -7.24 38.07
CA PHE A 84 4.23 -6.35 39.20
C PHE A 84 3.48 -7.09 40.32
N LEU A 85 2.42 -7.82 39.98
CA LEU A 85 1.66 -8.61 40.96
C LEU A 85 2.52 -9.71 41.58
N LEU A 86 3.42 -10.34 40.82
CA LEU A 86 4.34 -11.33 41.32
C LEU A 86 5.37 -10.72 42.29
N LEU A 87 5.97 -9.57 41.93
CA LEU A 87 6.90 -8.87 42.82
C LEU A 87 6.20 -8.37 44.08
N PHE A 88 4.99 -7.81 43.95
CA PHE A 88 4.16 -7.43 45.08
C PHE A 88 3.86 -8.62 45.98
N TYR A 89 3.44 -9.75 45.39
CA TYR A 89 3.19 -10.99 46.14
C TYR A 89 4.41 -11.47 46.92
N VAL A 90 5.59 -11.48 46.28
CA VAL A 90 6.85 -11.86 46.93
C VAL A 90 7.22 -10.88 48.04
N ALA A 91 7.08 -9.57 47.81
CA ALA A 91 7.37 -8.54 48.80
C ALA A 91 6.48 -8.65 50.04
N PHE A 92 5.18 -8.92 49.86
CA PHE A 92 4.23 -9.09 50.96
C PHE A 92 4.38 -10.42 51.70
N ARG A 93 4.85 -11.48 51.03
CA ARG A 93 5.22 -12.75 51.67
C ARG A 93 6.51 -12.62 52.48
N ASN A 94 7.44 -11.77 52.03
CA ASN A 94 8.77 -11.59 52.63
C ASN A 94 8.87 -10.30 53.46
N VAL A 95 7.78 -9.87 54.11
CA VAL A 95 7.82 -8.70 55.01
C VAL A 95 8.83 -8.99 56.12
N PRO A 96 9.98 -8.28 56.18
CA PRO A 96 10.91 -8.46 57.27
C PRO A 96 10.20 -8.01 58.54
N THR A 97 10.07 -8.91 59.52
CA THR A 97 9.53 -8.56 60.82
C THR A 97 10.38 -7.42 61.38
N LEU A 98 9.78 -6.23 61.50
CA LEU A 98 10.46 -5.09 62.12
C LEU A 98 10.86 -5.51 63.52
N ARG A 99 12.17 -5.67 63.75
CA ARG A 99 12.73 -5.99 65.06
C ARG A 99 12.37 -4.81 65.96
N LYS A 100 11.33 -5.00 66.78
CA LYS A 100 10.94 -4.06 67.82
C LYS A 100 12.17 -3.80 68.68
N GLN A 101 12.84 -2.66 68.48
CA GLN A 101 13.76 -2.15 69.49
C GLN A 101 12.86 -1.88 70.69
N SER A 102 12.85 -2.83 71.63
CA SER A 102 12.37 -2.60 72.98
C SER A 102 13.19 -1.43 73.47
N GLY A 103 12.56 -0.25 73.53
CA GLY A 103 13.14 0.92 74.15
C GLY A 103 13.26 0.58 75.62
N ASP A 104 14.41 0.02 75.98
CA ASP A 104 14.85 -0.07 77.36
C ASP A 104 14.85 1.37 77.84
N GLY A 105 13.91 1.69 78.74
CA GLY A 105 13.78 2.99 79.37
C GLY A 105 15.08 3.28 80.09
N GLY A 106 15.99 3.97 79.40
CA GLY A 106 17.21 4.49 79.99
C GLY A 106 16.79 5.51 81.04
N ASN A 107 16.93 5.13 82.31
CA ASN A 107 17.02 6.09 83.39
C ASN A 107 18.13 7.07 83.01
N ILE A 108 17.77 8.34 82.82
CA ILE A 108 18.72 9.43 82.71
C ILE A 108 19.30 9.66 84.10
N ASP A 109 20.48 9.10 84.35
CA ASP A 109 21.29 9.36 85.55
C ASP A 109 21.94 10.74 85.42
N PHE A 110 21.49 11.69 86.23
CA PHE A 110 22.18 12.97 86.43
C PHE A 110 23.06 12.85 87.66
N GLY A 111 24.31 12.46 87.44
CA GLY A 111 25.30 12.37 88.50
C GLY A 111 25.56 13.73 89.15
N ASN A 112 25.37 13.75 90.47
CA ASN A 112 25.86 14.68 91.51
C ASN A 112 25.83 16.19 91.23
#